data_AF-A0AAD0MLA6-F1
#
_entry.id   AF-A0AAD0MLA6-F1
#
_cell.length_a   1.000
_cell.length_b   1.000
_cell.length_c   1.000
_cell.angle_alpha   90.00
_cell.angle_beta   90.00
_cell.angle_gamma   90.00
#
_symmetry.space_group_name_H-M   'P 1'
#
loop_
_entity.id
_entity.type
_entity.pdbx_description
1 polymer ?
#
loop_
_entity_poly.entity_id
_entity_poly.type
_entity_poly.pdbx_seq_one_letter_code
_entity_poly.pdbx_strand_id
1 'polypeptide(L)'
;MVIAFNLDYLITGQPIKTPYGECSFIKIKDYPQFQNHLALFKMSKKEIIYNYSKKENNQYGELDELIAELKKMTLFEITGELENFKEAYESIFNYMFGKNILEDISEDDFNEIRNLILKMCVLKEEKISSNPEIQRANERSQRVKQADSGNVELADIIDSVAIGANTPIHVINEGSMYQLYRLYYRIAQFKNYETTTLFATVSPEAGKNIESWSKSIDLFEEEKHYMSRESFFNSTKGFAQG
;
A
#
# COMPACT_ATOMS: atom_id res chain seq x y z
N MET A 1 15.59 -9.72 12.94
CA MET A 1 16.85 -9.00 12.63
C MET A 1 16.55 -7.50 12.65
N VAL A 2 17.50 -6.57 12.47
CA VAL A 2 17.13 -5.15 12.20
C VAL A 2 17.73 -4.78 10.86
N ILE A 3 16.94 -4.91 9.81
CA ILE A 3 17.28 -4.30 8.52
C ILE A 3 17.30 -2.79 8.77
N ALA A 4 18.48 -2.17 8.75
CA ALA A 4 18.63 -0.73 8.87
C ALA A 4 17.97 -0.07 7.65
N PHE A 5 16.68 0.26 7.78
CA PHE A 5 15.88 0.85 6.73
C PHE A 5 16.31 2.29 6.50
N ASN A 6 17.13 2.53 5.49
CA ASN A 6 17.51 3.87 5.06
C ASN A 6 16.68 4.29 3.84
N LEU A 7 15.93 5.38 3.98
CA LEU A 7 15.15 6.03 2.93
C LEU A 7 16.00 6.41 1.70
N ASP A 8 17.31 6.60 1.86
CA ASP A 8 18.23 6.91 0.78
C ASP A 8 18.28 5.80 -0.29
N TYR A 9 18.14 4.54 0.10
CA TYR A 9 18.07 3.43 -0.86
C TYR A 9 16.81 3.49 -1.71
N LEU A 10 15.68 3.89 -1.11
CA LEU A 10 14.42 4.03 -1.85
C LEU A 10 14.48 5.18 -2.86
N ILE A 11 15.18 6.27 -2.53
CA ILE A 11 15.36 7.41 -3.44
C ILE A 11 16.33 7.07 -4.56
N THR A 12 17.44 6.41 -4.25
CA THR A 12 18.47 6.07 -5.24
C THR A 12 18.10 4.86 -6.11
N GLY A 13 17.15 4.03 -5.66
CA GLY A 13 16.77 2.79 -6.35
C GLY A 13 17.87 1.72 -6.29
N GLN A 14 18.84 1.86 -5.38
CA GLN A 14 19.92 0.88 -5.23
C GLN A 14 19.45 -0.35 -4.47
N PRO A 15 19.85 -1.57 -4.89
CA PRO A 15 19.48 -2.80 -4.19
C PRO A 15 19.82 -2.75 -2.70
N ILE A 16 18.91 -3.28 -1.88
CA ILE A 16 19.06 -3.30 -0.43
C ILE A 16 19.65 -4.65 -0.03
N LYS A 17 20.79 -4.62 0.66
CA LYS A 17 21.45 -5.85 1.15
C LYS A 17 20.65 -6.47 2.30
N THR A 18 20.34 -7.75 2.16
CA THR A 18 19.71 -8.58 3.18
C THR A 18 20.54 -9.85 3.40
N PRO A 19 20.29 -10.63 4.47
CA PRO A 19 20.93 -11.94 4.67
C PRO A 19 20.67 -12.93 3.53
N TYR A 20 19.58 -12.73 2.80
CA TYR A 20 19.12 -13.62 1.74
C TYR A 20 19.62 -13.21 0.35
N GLY A 21 20.25 -12.04 0.23
CA GLY A 21 20.79 -11.51 -1.02
C GLY A 21 20.57 -10.01 -1.18
N GLU A 22 20.76 -9.49 -2.39
CA GLU A 22 20.44 -8.12 -2.72
C GLU A 22 18.98 -8.03 -3.21
N CYS A 23 18.16 -7.23 -2.51
CA CYS A 23 16.77 -6.99 -2.84
C CYS A 23 16.66 -5.80 -3.80
N SER A 24 16.35 -6.07 -5.07
CA SER A 24 16.20 -5.07 -6.13
C SER A 24 14.75 -4.59 -6.25
N PHE A 25 14.54 -3.42 -6.86
CA PHE A 25 13.21 -2.83 -7.02
C PHE A 25 12.48 -3.37 -8.26
N ILE A 26 11.16 -3.50 -8.16
CA ILE A 26 10.28 -3.61 -9.33
C ILE A 26 10.27 -2.27 -10.05
N LYS A 27 10.67 -2.31 -11.32
CA LYS A 27 10.62 -1.14 -12.20
C LYS A 27 9.20 -0.88 -12.67
N ILE A 28 8.88 0.38 -12.94
CA ILE A 28 7.54 0.79 -13.40
C ILE A 28 7.13 0.03 -14.67
N LYS A 29 8.04 -0.17 -15.62
CA LYS A 29 7.76 -0.93 -16.85
C LYS A 29 7.39 -2.39 -16.61
N ASP A 30 7.85 -2.98 -15.52
CA ASP A 30 7.62 -4.38 -15.17
C ASP A 30 6.41 -4.55 -14.24
N TYR A 31 5.96 -3.47 -13.60
CA TYR A 31 4.85 -3.46 -12.65
C TYR A 31 3.56 -4.14 -13.16
N PRO A 32 3.10 -3.95 -14.42
CA PRO A 32 1.90 -4.62 -14.91
C PRO A 32 1.97 -6.15 -14.84
N GLN A 33 3.16 -6.73 -14.95
CA GLN A 33 3.36 -8.18 -14.87
C GLN A 33 3.18 -8.70 -13.44
N PHE A 34 3.48 -7.86 -12.43
CA PHE A 34 3.43 -8.22 -11.02
C PHE A 34 2.18 -7.74 -10.29
N GLN A 35 1.31 -6.95 -10.92
CA GLN A 35 0.16 -6.32 -10.26
C GLN A 35 -0.71 -7.33 -9.48
N ASN A 36 -1.02 -8.47 -10.09
CA ASN A 36 -1.84 -9.51 -9.45
C ASN A 36 -1.10 -10.19 -8.30
N HIS A 37 0.19 -10.48 -8.47
CA HIS A 37 1.01 -11.07 -7.41
C HIS A 37 1.20 -10.10 -6.24
N LEU A 38 1.43 -8.82 -6.50
CA LEU A 38 1.54 -7.77 -5.48
C LEU A 38 0.22 -7.57 -4.73
N ALA A 39 -0.93 -7.75 -5.39
CA ALA A 39 -2.23 -7.69 -4.75
C ALA A 39 -2.42 -8.83 -3.72
N LEU A 40 -1.90 -10.03 -3.98
CA LEU A 40 -1.88 -11.14 -3.00
C LEU A 40 -0.81 -10.93 -1.93
N PHE A 41 0.40 -10.51 -2.33
CA PHE A 41 1.53 -10.31 -1.44
C PHE A 41 1.24 -9.29 -0.33
N LYS A 42 0.53 -8.20 -0.65
CA LYS A 42 0.15 -7.17 0.32
C LYS A 42 -0.91 -7.62 1.33
N MET A 43 -1.62 -8.72 1.08
CA MET A 43 -2.72 -9.11 1.96
C MET A 43 -2.18 -9.52 3.33
N SER A 44 -2.78 -8.96 4.38
CA SER A 44 -2.54 -9.44 5.75
C SER A 44 -3.30 -10.75 5.98
N LYS A 45 -2.89 -11.57 6.97
CA LYS A 45 -3.64 -12.77 7.37
C LYS A 45 -5.14 -12.49 7.60
N LYS A 46 -5.46 -11.32 8.18
CA LYS A 46 -6.85 -10.92 8.43
C LYS A 46 -7.60 -10.62 7.14
N GLU A 47 -6.95 -10.00 6.16
CA GLU A 47 -7.50 -9.73 4.82
C GLU A 47 -7.76 -11.00 4.05
N ILE A 48 -6.82 -11.95 4.08
CA ILE A 48 -7.00 -13.28 3.47
C ILE A 48 -8.25 -13.95 4.05
N ILE A 49 -8.30 -14.12 5.37
CA ILE A 49 -9.45 -14.75 6.06
C ILE A 49 -10.75 -14.01 5.74
N TYR A 50 -10.72 -12.68 5.72
CA TYR A 50 -11.89 -11.86 5.43
C TYR A 50 -12.40 -12.09 4.00
N ASN A 51 -11.50 -12.11 3.01
CA ASN A 51 -11.85 -12.35 1.61
C ASN A 51 -12.49 -13.72 1.41
N TYR A 52 -11.93 -14.79 2.00
CA TYR A 52 -12.58 -16.12 1.97
C TYR A 52 -13.92 -16.13 2.69
N SER A 53 -14.12 -15.30 3.73
CA SER A 53 -15.39 -15.22 4.46
C SER A 53 -16.48 -14.36 3.78
N LYS A 54 -16.15 -13.61 2.71
CA LYS A 54 -17.13 -12.75 2.02
C LYS A 54 -18.25 -13.61 1.42
N LYS A 55 -19.48 -13.09 1.45
CA LYS A 55 -20.66 -13.78 0.92
C LYS A 55 -20.51 -14.19 -0.55
N GLU A 56 -19.79 -13.40 -1.34
CA GLU A 56 -19.51 -13.69 -2.75
C GLU A 56 -18.67 -14.96 -2.95
N ASN A 57 -17.84 -15.31 -1.94
CA ASN A 57 -16.92 -16.44 -1.98
C ASN A 57 -17.40 -17.63 -1.13
N ASN A 58 -18.13 -17.38 -0.04
CA ASN A 58 -18.57 -18.41 0.91
C ASN A 58 -20.06 -18.27 1.28
N GLN A 59 -20.93 -18.22 0.29
CA GLN A 59 -22.38 -18.07 0.51
C GLN A 59 -22.99 -19.25 1.29
N TYR A 60 -22.47 -20.46 1.08
CA TYR A 60 -23.02 -21.71 1.61
C TYR A 60 -22.18 -22.35 2.72
N GLY A 61 -21.09 -21.71 3.17
CA GLY A 61 -20.23 -22.23 4.24
C GLY A 61 -19.23 -23.30 3.79
N GLU A 62 -19.07 -23.54 2.48
CA GLU A 62 -18.16 -24.53 1.91
C GLU A 62 -16.68 -24.28 2.29
N LEU A 63 -16.33 -23.03 2.61
CA LEU A 63 -14.98 -22.63 3.00
C LEU A 63 -14.78 -22.54 4.52
N ASP A 64 -15.78 -22.90 5.34
CA ASP A 64 -15.71 -22.72 6.80
C ASP A 64 -14.59 -23.53 7.46
N GLU A 65 -14.34 -24.75 6.96
CA GLU A 65 -13.24 -25.60 7.43
C GLU A 65 -11.88 -24.98 7.10
N LEU A 66 -11.67 -24.58 5.84
CA LEU A 66 -10.48 -23.87 5.40
C LEU A 66 -10.26 -22.59 6.23
N ILE A 67 -11.30 -21.79 6.43
CA ILE A 67 -11.23 -20.57 7.25
C ILE A 67 -10.82 -20.89 8.70
N ALA A 68 -11.31 -21.99 9.27
CA ALA A 68 -10.95 -22.42 10.61
C ALA A 68 -9.47 -22.87 10.69
N GLU A 69 -8.94 -23.46 9.63
CA GLU A 69 -7.52 -23.83 9.52
C GLU A 69 -6.62 -22.60 9.35
N LEU A 70 -6.96 -21.71 8.40
CA LEU A 70 -6.23 -20.46 8.17
C LEU A 70 -6.13 -19.58 9.43
N LYS A 71 -7.13 -19.64 10.31
CA LYS A 71 -7.09 -18.94 11.61
C LYS A 71 -5.99 -19.46 12.54
N LYS A 72 -5.65 -20.73 12.47
CA LYS A 72 -4.60 -21.37 13.30
C LYS A 72 -3.20 -21.10 12.74
N MET A 73 -3.09 -20.95 11.43
CA MET A 73 -1.80 -20.80 10.74
C MET A 73 -1.21 -19.40 10.83
N THR A 74 0.09 -19.26 10.71
CA THR A 74 0.78 -17.98 10.58
C THR A 74 0.69 -17.47 9.14
N LEU A 75 0.99 -16.19 8.89
CA LEU A 75 0.97 -15.69 7.50
C LEU A 75 1.98 -16.45 6.64
N PHE A 76 3.16 -16.76 7.20
CA PHE A 76 4.20 -17.53 6.53
C PHE A 76 3.70 -18.93 6.13
N GLU A 77 3.07 -19.65 7.05
CA GLU A 77 2.47 -20.96 6.74
C GLU A 77 1.39 -20.86 5.66
N ILE A 78 0.54 -19.83 5.72
CA ILE A 78 -0.51 -19.61 4.70
C ILE A 78 0.12 -19.42 3.31
N THR A 79 1.26 -18.73 3.21
CA THR A 79 1.96 -18.56 1.93
C THR A 79 2.56 -19.84 1.37
N GLY A 80 2.81 -20.84 2.21
CA GLY A 80 3.32 -22.15 1.78
C GLY A 80 2.21 -23.12 1.37
N GLU A 81 1.06 -23.08 2.05
CA GLU A 81 -0.05 -24.04 1.83
C GLU A 81 -1.00 -23.61 0.71
N LEU A 82 -1.26 -22.31 0.53
CA LEU A 82 -2.14 -21.82 -0.52
C LEU A 82 -1.34 -21.57 -1.81
N GLU A 83 -1.57 -22.39 -2.83
CA GLU A 83 -0.82 -22.35 -4.10
C GLU A 83 -0.75 -20.96 -4.74
N ASN A 84 -1.88 -20.23 -4.77
CA ASN A 84 -1.92 -18.88 -5.34
C ASN A 84 -1.06 -17.86 -4.57
N PHE A 85 -0.94 -18.01 -3.24
CA PHE A 85 -0.05 -17.19 -2.44
C PHE A 85 1.40 -17.63 -2.65
N LYS A 86 1.66 -18.94 -2.66
CA LYS A 86 2.99 -19.47 -2.93
C LYS A 86 3.54 -18.94 -4.26
N GLU A 87 2.82 -19.13 -5.35
CA GLU A 87 3.18 -18.62 -6.69
C GLU A 87 3.45 -17.10 -6.69
N ALA A 88 2.65 -16.32 -5.96
CA ALA A 88 2.82 -14.87 -5.87
C ALA A 88 4.10 -14.47 -5.14
N TYR A 89 4.39 -15.11 -4.01
CA TYR A 89 5.61 -14.86 -3.24
C TYR A 89 6.84 -15.31 -4.01
N GLU A 90 6.82 -16.50 -4.62
CA GLU A 90 7.91 -17.01 -5.44
C GLU A 90 8.20 -16.10 -6.63
N SER A 91 7.16 -15.62 -7.34
CA SER A 91 7.32 -14.71 -8.47
C SER A 91 7.99 -13.40 -8.08
N ILE A 92 7.56 -12.81 -6.96
CA ILE A 92 8.13 -11.56 -6.44
C ILE A 92 9.57 -11.76 -5.96
N PHE A 93 9.83 -12.83 -5.21
CA PHE A 93 11.18 -13.13 -4.73
C PHE A 93 12.14 -13.45 -5.86
N ASN A 94 11.74 -14.28 -6.84
CA ASN A 94 12.55 -14.56 -8.02
C ASN A 94 12.93 -13.29 -8.77
N TYR A 95 12.00 -12.34 -8.93
CA TYR A 95 12.30 -11.08 -9.61
C TYR A 95 13.21 -10.17 -8.75
N MET A 96 12.88 -9.95 -7.48
CA MET A 96 13.58 -8.96 -6.65
C MET A 96 14.93 -9.45 -6.12
N PHE A 97 15.09 -10.75 -5.86
CA PHE A 97 16.34 -11.34 -5.35
C PHE A 97 17.12 -12.12 -6.41
N GLY A 98 16.55 -12.34 -7.60
CA GLY A 98 17.13 -13.23 -8.62
C GLY A 98 17.04 -14.71 -8.28
N LYS A 99 16.36 -15.06 -7.18
CA LYS A 99 16.12 -16.43 -6.71
C LYS A 99 14.91 -16.49 -5.80
N ASN A 100 14.31 -17.68 -5.67
CA ASN A 100 13.29 -17.93 -4.67
C ASN A 100 13.97 -18.06 -3.30
N ILE A 101 13.52 -17.29 -2.32
CA ILE A 101 14.02 -17.32 -0.94
C ILE A 101 12.99 -17.84 0.05
N LEU A 102 11.79 -18.24 -0.41
CA LEU A 102 10.68 -18.64 0.45
C LEU A 102 11.01 -19.90 1.28
N GLU A 103 11.81 -20.81 0.74
CA GLU A 103 12.26 -22.03 1.44
C GLU A 103 13.44 -21.76 2.40
N ASP A 104 14.21 -20.70 2.14
CA ASP A 104 15.40 -20.35 2.92
C ASP A 104 15.07 -19.46 4.12
N ILE A 105 13.95 -18.74 4.07
CA ILE A 105 13.61 -17.70 5.04
C ILE A 105 12.98 -18.25 6.31
N SER A 106 13.41 -17.72 7.46
CA SER A 106 12.77 -17.99 8.75
C SER A 106 11.44 -17.23 8.87
N GLU A 107 10.53 -17.71 9.73
CA GLU A 107 9.25 -17.02 9.96
C GLU A 107 9.44 -15.59 10.53
N ASP A 108 10.43 -15.41 11.40
CA ASP A 108 10.75 -14.09 11.96
C ASP A 108 11.24 -13.13 10.87
N ASP A 109 12.14 -13.60 10.00
CA ASP A 109 12.68 -12.77 8.90
C ASP A 109 11.67 -12.56 7.77
N PHE A 110 10.71 -13.48 7.59
CA PHE A 110 9.66 -13.38 6.58
C PHE A 110 8.90 -12.05 6.70
N ASN A 111 8.50 -11.68 7.92
CA ASN A 111 7.78 -10.44 8.14
C ASN A 111 8.64 -9.22 7.85
N GLU A 112 9.93 -9.26 8.15
CA GLU A 112 10.87 -8.16 7.88
C GLU A 112 11.10 -7.96 6.38
N ILE A 113 11.37 -9.04 5.65
CA ILE A 113 11.56 -9.02 4.20
C ILE A 113 10.27 -8.60 3.49
N ARG A 114 9.12 -9.12 3.93
CA ARG A 114 7.82 -8.72 3.41
C ARG A 114 7.58 -7.23 3.60
N ASN A 115 7.79 -6.71 4.82
CA ASN A 115 7.64 -5.29 5.10
C ASN A 115 8.59 -4.41 4.29
N LEU A 116 9.82 -4.88 4.03
CA LEU A 116 10.76 -4.20 3.15
C LEU A 116 10.20 -4.07 1.73
N ILE A 117 9.71 -5.18 1.15
CA ILE A 117 9.16 -5.21 -0.20
C ILE A 117 7.90 -4.34 -0.31
N LEU A 118 7.00 -4.39 0.67
CA LEU A 118 5.82 -3.52 0.70
C LEU A 118 6.22 -2.04 0.68
N LYS A 119 7.25 -1.65 1.45
CA LYS A 119 7.75 -0.28 1.43
C LYS A 119 8.40 0.10 0.10
N MET A 120 9.18 -0.80 -0.51
CA MET A 120 9.80 -0.59 -1.81
C MET A 120 8.75 -0.40 -2.92
N CYS A 121 7.63 -1.12 -2.82
CA CYS A 121 6.51 -1.06 -3.77
C CYS A 121 5.43 -0.03 -3.40
N VAL A 122 5.58 0.70 -2.28
CA VAL A 122 4.58 1.66 -1.76
C VAL A 122 3.20 1.01 -1.53
N LEU A 123 3.21 -0.24 -1.08
CA LEU A 123 1.99 -1.00 -0.78
C LEU A 123 1.65 -0.87 0.70
N LYS A 124 0.36 -0.66 0.97
CA LYS A 124 -0.21 -0.64 2.32
C LYS A 124 -1.15 -1.82 2.48
N GLU A 125 -1.04 -2.49 3.62
CA GLU A 125 -1.98 -3.55 3.98
C GLU A 125 -3.35 -2.95 4.29
N GLU A 126 -4.41 -3.70 3.95
CA GLU A 126 -5.75 -3.28 4.34
C GLU A 126 -5.99 -3.56 5.83
N LYS A 127 -6.48 -2.54 6.55
CA LYS A 127 -6.89 -2.70 7.94
C LYS A 127 -8.26 -3.35 8.00
N ILE A 128 -8.29 -4.65 8.27
CA ILE A 128 -9.55 -5.37 8.48
C ILE A 128 -10.01 -5.25 9.93
N SER A 129 -11.24 -4.77 10.12
CA SER A 129 -11.89 -4.75 11.43
C SER A 129 -12.39 -6.15 11.78
N SER A 130 -12.15 -6.59 13.02
CA SER A 130 -12.74 -7.83 13.54
C SER A 130 -14.26 -7.75 13.68
N ASN A 131 -14.85 -6.56 13.68
CA ASN A 131 -16.31 -6.37 13.74
C ASN A 131 -16.88 -6.25 12.32
N PRO A 132 -17.77 -7.17 11.89
CA PRO A 132 -18.37 -7.17 10.56
C PRO A 132 -19.15 -5.89 10.21
N GLU A 133 -19.81 -5.25 11.18
CA GLU A 133 -20.58 -4.03 10.93
C GLU A 133 -19.66 -2.84 10.64
N ILE A 134 -18.58 -2.72 11.42
CA ILE A 134 -17.55 -1.69 11.22
C ILE A 134 -16.85 -1.91 9.88
N GLN A 135 -16.54 -3.16 9.53
CA GLN A 135 -15.93 -3.48 8.24
C GLN A 135 -16.83 -3.07 7.07
N ARG A 136 -18.14 -3.35 7.13
CA ARG A 136 -19.10 -2.90 6.10
C ARG A 136 -19.20 -1.38 6.00
N ALA A 137 -19.13 -0.68 7.14
CA ALA A 137 -19.12 0.77 7.17
C ALA A 137 -17.85 1.34 6.52
N ASN A 138 -16.69 0.73 6.79
CA ASN A 138 -15.41 1.08 6.16
C ASN A 138 -15.46 0.87 4.64
N GLU A 139 -15.93 -0.29 4.17
CA GLU A 139 -16.09 -0.58 2.73
C GLU A 139 -17.06 0.40 2.05
N ARG A 140 -18.15 0.79 2.73
CA ARG A 140 -19.08 1.80 2.21
C ARG A 140 -18.40 3.17 2.13
N SER A 141 -17.66 3.58 3.16
CA SER A 141 -16.94 4.85 3.17
C SER A 141 -15.89 4.92 2.06
N GLN A 142 -15.12 3.85 1.86
CA GLN A 142 -14.14 3.74 0.78
C GLN A 142 -14.82 3.87 -0.60
N ARG A 143 -15.94 3.18 -0.83
CA ARG A 143 -16.67 3.27 -2.12
C ARG A 143 -17.16 4.69 -2.42
N VAL A 144 -17.68 5.40 -1.42
CA VAL A 144 -18.12 6.80 -1.60
C VAL A 144 -16.94 7.70 -1.94
N LYS A 145 -15.80 7.54 -1.27
CA LYS A 145 -14.61 8.34 -1.53
C LYS A 145 -14.02 8.10 -2.91
N GLN A 146 -13.98 6.85 -3.35
CA GLN A 146 -13.54 6.50 -4.71
C GLN A 146 -14.43 7.16 -5.77
N ALA A 147 -15.74 7.34 -5.49
CA ALA A 147 -16.63 8.07 -6.38
C ALA A 147 -16.36 9.59 -6.38
N ASP A 148 -15.98 10.18 -5.23
CA ASP A 148 -15.73 11.62 -5.09
C ASP A 148 -14.32 12.06 -5.54
N SER A 149 -13.29 11.23 -5.36
CA SER A 149 -11.88 11.62 -5.58
C SER A 149 -11.42 11.57 -7.03
N GLY A 150 -12.25 11.07 -7.94
CA GLY A 150 -11.82 10.65 -9.27
C GLY A 150 -10.90 9.44 -9.21
N ASN A 151 -10.96 8.59 -10.24
CA ASN A 151 -10.02 7.47 -10.36
C ASN A 151 -8.72 8.01 -10.97
N VAL A 152 -7.71 8.24 -10.14
CA VAL A 152 -6.35 8.55 -10.63
C VAL A 152 -5.68 7.23 -10.99
N GLU A 153 -5.41 7.02 -12.28
CA GLU A 153 -4.74 5.82 -12.76
C GLU A 153 -3.21 5.97 -12.74
N LEU A 154 -2.49 4.86 -12.80
CA LEU A 154 -1.03 4.88 -12.87
C LEU A 154 -0.52 5.69 -14.09
N ALA A 155 -1.24 5.65 -15.21
CA ALA A 155 -0.93 6.43 -16.40
C ALA A 155 -0.97 7.94 -16.11
N ASP A 156 -2.00 8.42 -15.40
CA ASP A 156 -2.12 9.84 -15.01
C ASP A 156 -0.96 10.28 -14.13
N ILE A 157 -0.51 9.40 -13.23
CA ILE A 157 0.65 9.65 -12.35
C ILE A 157 1.94 9.75 -13.19
N ILE A 158 2.15 8.81 -14.12
CA ILE A 158 3.33 8.79 -15.01
C ILE A 158 3.36 10.07 -15.86
N ASP A 159 2.24 10.45 -16.48
CA ASP A 159 2.13 11.64 -17.31
C ASP A 159 2.35 12.92 -16.49
N SER A 160 1.78 12.99 -15.29
CA SER A 160 1.97 14.11 -14.36
C SER A 160 3.44 14.27 -13.97
N VAL A 161 4.15 13.18 -13.71
CA VAL A 161 5.59 13.22 -13.42
C VAL A 161 6.40 13.57 -14.66
N ALA A 162 6.06 13.02 -15.83
CA ALA A 162 6.74 13.31 -17.08
C ALA A 162 6.69 14.79 -17.43
N ILE A 163 5.51 15.40 -17.33
CA ILE A 163 5.30 16.83 -17.57
C ILE A 163 5.91 17.66 -16.44
N GLY A 164 5.59 17.34 -15.19
CA GLY A 164 5.97 18.15 -14.03
C GLY A 164 7.47 18.16 -13.74
N ALA A 165 8.18 17.07 -14.03
CA ALA A 165 9.63 16.96 -13.88
C ALA A 165 10.38 17.15 -15.22
N ASN A 166 9.68 17.41 -16.32
CA ASN A 166 10.24 17.49 -17.68
C ASN A 166 11.14 16.27 -18.01
N THR A 167 10.66 15.08 -17.67
CA THR A 167 11.42 13.83 -17.78
C THR A 167 10.74 12.90 -18.78
N PRO A 168 11.44 12.36 -19.78
CA PRO A 168 10.85 11.42 -20.72
C PRO A 168 10.30 10.16 -20.05
N ILE A 169 9.16 9.65 -20.51
CA ILE A 169 8.49 8.47 -19.95
C ILE A 169 9.42 7.24 -19.89
N HIS A 170 10.26 7.03 -20.91
CA HIS A 170 11.19 5.89 -20.91
C HIS A 170 12.22 5.94 -19.78
N VAL A 171 12.58 7.14 -19.28
CA VAL A 171 13.45 7.29 -18.11
C VAL A 171 12.68 7.00 -16.83
N ILE A 172 11.44 7.48 -16.73
CA ILE A 172 10.53 7.19 -15.60
C ILE A 172 10.35 5.69 -15.47
N ASN A 173 10.11 4.99 -16.58
CA ASN A 173 9.89 3.56 -16.65
C ASN A 173 11.02 2.70 -16.05
N GLU A 174 12.24 3.21 -15.98
CA GLU A 174 13.39 2.53 -15.35
C GLU A 174 13.45 2.73 -13.83
N GLY A 175 12.70 3.70 -13.29
CA GLY A 175 12.56 3.94 -11.87
C GLY A 175 11.59 2.97 -11.18
N SER A 176 11.51 3.06 -9.86
CA SER A 176 10.61 2.25 -9.03
C SER A 176 9.27 2.95 -8.76
N MET A 177 8.22 2.15 -8.48
CA MET A 177 7.47 2.25 -7.21
C MET A 177 7.56 3.60 -6.49
N TYR A 178 8.46 3.56 -5.52
CA TYR A 178 8.71 4.62 -4.59
C TYR A 178 9.13 5.92 -5.26
N GLN A 179 10.02 5.86 -6.25
CA GLN A 179 10.53 7.05 -6.93
C GLN A 179 9.41 7.79 -7.67
N LEU A 180 8.51 7.07 -8.36
CA LEU A 180 7.37 7.70 -9.05
C LEU A 180 6.45 8.43 -8.07
N TYR A 181 5.96 7.72 -7.03
CA TYR A 181 5.06 8.33 -6.06
C TYR A 181 5.72 9.50 -5.33
N ARG A 182 7.00 9.38 -4.98
CA ARG A 182 7.74 10.46 -4.32
C ARG A 182 7.82 11.71 -5.19
N LEU A 183 8.09 11.56 -6.49
CA LEU A 183 8.11 12.68 -7.44
C LEU A 183 6.72 13.29 -7.60
N TYR A 184 5.70 12.45 -7.79
CA TYR A 184 4.31 12.87 -7.94
C TYR A 184 3.84 13.73 -6.75
N TYR A 185 4.00 13.24 -5.52
CA TYR A 185 3.62 14.00 -4.33
C TYR A 185 4.48 15.25 -4.13
N ARG A 186 5.75 15.25 -4.56
CA ARG A 186 6.61 16.44 -4.48
C ARG A 186 6.15 17.52 -5.45
N ILE A 187 5.78 17.15 -6.68
CA ILE A 187 5.19 18.07 -7.66
C ILE A 187 3.89 18.64 -7.12
N ALA A 188 3.01 17.80 -6.55
CA ALA A 188 1.77 18.24 -5.92
C ALA A 188 2.02 19.24 -4.77
N GLN A 189 3.03 19.00 -3.91
CA GLN A 189 3.40 19.92 -2.83
C GLN A 189 3.87 21.27 -3.37
N PHE A 190 4.69 21.28 -4.43
CA PHE A 190 5.11 22.52 -5.08
C PHE A 190 3.90 23.30 -5.63
N LYS A 191 2.98 22.62 -6.33
CA LYS A 191 1.78 23.25 -6.88
C LYS A 191 0.85 23.78 -5.79
N ASN A 192 0.68 23.06 -4.70
CA ASN A 192 -0.08 23.52 -3.55
C ASN A 192 0.56 24.76 -2.91
N TYR A 193 1.88 24.76 -2.72
CA TYR A 193 2.62 25.91 -2.18
C TYR A 193 2.50 27.15 -3.08
N GLU A 194 2.68 27.01 -4.39
CA GLU A 194 2.52 28.10 -5.37
C GLU A 194 1.10 28.67 -5.31
N THR A 195 0.09 27.80 -5.30
CA THR A 195 -1.32 28.18 -5.30
C THR A 195 -1.72 28.88 -4.01
N THR A 196 -1.36 28.31 -2.85
CA THR A 196 -1.65 28.91 -1.54
C THR A 196 -0.95 30.25 -1.35
N THR A 197 0.29 30.38 -1.80
CA THR A 197 1.03 31.66 -1.79
C THR A 197 0.34 32.70 -2.68
N LEU A 198 -0.12 32.32 -3.87
CA LEU A 198 -0.88 33.20 -4.76
C LEU A 198 -2.20 33.65 -4.12
N PHE A 199 -2.94 32.75 -3.47
CA PHE A 199 -4.19 33.12 -2.79
C PHE A 199 -3.96 33.95 -1.52
N ALA A 200 -2.81 33.78 -0.86
CA ALA A 200 -2.45 34.60 0.29
C ALA A 200 -2.26 36.08 -0.07
N THR A 201 -1.88 36.40 -1.32
CA THR A 201 -1.76 37.80 -1.75
C THR A 201 -3.11 38.50 -1.90
N VAL A 202 -4.20 37.74 -2.06
CA VAL A 202 -5.57 38.26 -2.21
C VAL A 202 -6.43 38.06 -0.96
N SER A 203 -6.02 37.20 -0.03
CA SER A 203 -6.66 36.99 1.27
C SER A 203 -5.63 36.80 2.39
N PRO A 204 -5.52 37.76 3.34
CA PRO A 204 -4.63 37.63 4.50
C PRO A 204 -4.95 36.42 5.38
N GLU A 205 -6.17 35.89 5.31
CA GLU A 205 -6.59 34.70 6.06
C GLU A 205 -6.09 33.41 5.40
N ALA A 206 -6.05 33.35 4.07
CA ALA A 206 -5.43 32.25 3.33
C ALA A 206 -3.91 32.18 3.58
N GLY A 207 -3.27 33.32 3.84
CA GLY A 207 -1.84 33.41 4.16
C GLY A 207 -1.43 32.80 5.51
N LYS A 208 -2.37 32.54 6.42
CA LYS A 208 -2.06 32.01 7.76
C LYS A 208 -1.73 30.52 7.77
N ASN A 209 -2.09 29.78 6.71
CA ASN A 209 -1.99 28.32 6.63
C ASN A 209 -1.13 27.83 5.45
N ILE A 210 -0.19 28.65 4.95
CA ILE A 210 0.71 28.22 3.88
C ILE A 210 1.65 27.13 4.43
N GLU A 211 1.54 25.92 3.90
CA GLU A 211 2.47 24.84 4.23
C GLU A 211 3.82 25.05 3.53
N SER A 212 4.92 24.65 4.17
CA SER A 212 6.24 24.71 3.50
C SER A 212 6.28 23.76 2.28
N TRP A 213 6.86 24.24 1.17
CA TRP A 213 7.15 23.40 0.00
C TRP A 213 8.16 22.28 0.31
N SER A 214 9.02 22.49 1.30
CA SER A 214 10.07 21.55 1.72
C SER A 214 9.62 20.53 2.76
N LYS A 215 8.32 20.54 3.12
CA LYS A 215 7.74 19.59 4.08
C LYS A 215 8.07 18.15 3.69
N SER A 216 8.31 17.32 4.70
CA SER A 216 8.54 15.88 4.53
C SER A 216 7.30 15.24 3.92
N ILE A 217 7.50 14.40 2.91
CA ILE A 217 6.43 13.59 2.32
C ILE A 217 6.57 12.21 2.90
N ASP A 218 5.57 11.81 3.69
CA ASP A 218 5.48 10.44 4.22
C ASP A 218 4.52 9.63 3.35
N LEU A 219 5.08 8.79 2.48
CA LEU A 219 4.30 7.87 1.65
C LEU A 219 3.67 6.74 2.46
N PHE A 220 4.14 6.52 3.69
CA PHE A 220 3.74 5.44 4.56
C PHE A 220 2.77 5.89 5.67
N GLU A 221 2.39 7.17 5.71
CA GLU A 221 1.42 7.67 6.68
C GLU A 221 0.12 6.85 6.58
N GLU A 222 -0.34 6.33 7.72
CA GLU A 222 -1.55 5.52 7.75
C GLU A 222 -2.79 6.36 7.39
N GLU A 223 -3.75 5.75 6.69
CA GLU A 223 -4.99 6.44 6.36
C GLU A 223 -5.75 6.86 7.64
N LYS A 224 -5.88 8.17 7.85
CA LYS A 224 -6.58 8.78 9.00
C LYS A 224 -8.07 8.48 9.07
N HIS A 225 -8.61 7.82 8.05
CA HIS A 225 -10.05 7.64 7.85
C HIS A 225 -10.58 6.26 8.25
N TYR A 226 -9.72 5.40 8.78
CA TYR A 226 -10.17 4.15 9.36
C TYR A 226 -11.05 4.42 10.59
N MET A 227 -12.33 4.07 10.54
CA MET A 227 -13.23 4.24 11.69
C MET A 227 -12.81 3.26 12.79
N SER A 228 -12.23 3.78 13.86
CA SER A 228 -11.97 2.99 15.05
C SER A 228 -13.28 2.57 15.72
N ARG A 229 -13.24 1.49 16.51
CA ARG A 229 -14.40 1.00 17.27
C ARG A 229 -15.04 2.11 18.11
N GLU A 230 -14.22 2.94 18.75
CA GLU A 230 -14.66 4.08 19.56
C GLU A 230 -15.32 5.18 18.72
N SER A 231 -14.74 5.51 17.56
CA SER A 231 -15.33 6.48 16.62
C SER A 231 -16.69 6.00 16.10
N PHE A 232 -16.81 4.71 15.78
CA PHE A 232 -18.07 4.11 15.34
C PHE A 232 -19.17 4.20 16.42
N PHE A 233 -18.90 3.75 17.66
CA PHE A 233 -19.89 3.81 18.74
C PHE A 233 -20.26 5.24 19.14
N ASN A 234 -19.36 6.21 19.01
CA ASN A 234 -19.69 7.61 19.27
C ASN A 234 -20.58 8.21 18.16
N SER A 235 -20.38 7.80 16.91
CA SER A 235 -21.23 8.23 15.79
C SER A 235 -22.64 7.62 15.81
N THR A 236 -22.79 6.38 16.33
CA THR A 236 -24.08 5.67 16.38
C THR A 236 -24.93 5.98 17.60
N LYS A 237 -24.33 6.47 18.71
CA LYS A 237 -25.08 6.94 19.89
C LYS A 237 -26.05 8.10 19.58
N GLY A 238 -25.76 8.91 18.56
CA GLY A 238 -26.65 9.99 18.10
C GLY A 238 -27.89 9.51 17.33
N PHE A 239 -27.89 8.28 16.83
CA PHE A 239 -29.01 7.72 16.04
C PHE A 239 -30.01 6.92 16.88
N ALA A 240 -29.73 6.66 18.15
CA ALA A 240 -30.60 5.91 19.06
C ALA A 240 -31.61 6.79 19.85
N GLN A 241 -31.72 8.08 19.52
CA GLN A 241 -32.67 9.02 20.12
C GLN A 241 -33.65 9.65 19.10
N GLY A 242 -33.88 8.99 17.97
CA GLY A 242 -34.89 9.38 16.97
C GLY A 242 -36.12 8.48 17.03
#